data_AF-A0A2S2DR56-F1
#
_entry.id   AF-A0A2S2DR56-F1
#
_cell.length_a   1.000
_cell.length_b   1.000
_cell.length_c   1.000
_cell.angle_alpha   90.00
_cell.angle_beta   90.00
_cell.angle_gamma   90.00
#
_symmetry.space_group_name_H-M   'P 1'
#
loop_
_entity.id
_entity.type
_entity.pdbx_description
1 polymer ?
#
loop_
_entity_poly.entity_id
_entity_poly.type
_entity_poly.pdbx_seq_one_letter_code
_entity_poly.pdbx_strand_id
1 'polypeptide(L)'
;MVSDERDIRESLGILLATRPGERIMHPLYGCNLHALVFEHVSESVVTEIRQAILQAIARCEPRVEVERVAVLPGPDAHGVLPIEIVYRIRATNTRANLVYPFHVEAAS
;
A
#
# COMPACT_ATOMS: atom_id res chain seq x y z
N MET A 1 -21.89 2.87 -11.01
CA MET A 1 -20.48 3.33 -11.09
C MET A 1 -19.85 3.64 -9.72
N VAL A 2 -20.52 3.40 -8.58
CA VAL A 2 -19.89 3.48 -7.24
C VAL A 2 -19.24 2.14 -6.82
N SER A 3 -19.70 1.02 -7.40
CA SER A 3 -19.13 -0.32 -7.17
C SER A 3 -17.64 -0.35 -7.53
N ASP A 4 -17.30 0.06 -8.77
CA ASP A 4 -15.92 -0.04 -9.27
C ASP A 4 -14.90 0.71 -8.39
N GLU A 5 -15.26 1.87 -7.85
CA GLU A 5 -14.38 2.63 -6.96
C GLU A 5 -14.19 1.94 -5.60
N ARG A 6 -15.23 1.29 -5.08
CA ARG A 6 -15.16 0.48 -3.85
C ARG A 6 -14.34 -0.78 -4.07
N ASP A 7 -14.59 -1.47 -5.17
CA ASP A 7 -13.88 -2.69 -5.55
C ASP A 7 -12.37 -2.42 -5.75
N ILE A 8 -12.02 -1.27 -6.33
CA ILE A 8 -10.62 -0.83 -6.44
C ILE A 8 -10.02 -0.57 -5.05
N ARG A 9 -10.73 0.13 -4.17
CA ARG A 9 -10.23 0.47 -2.83
C ARG A 9 -10.02 -0.79 -1.98
N GLU A 10 -10.94 -1.73 -2.04
CA GLU A 10 -10.83 -3.03 -1.37
C GLU A 10 -9.68 -3.86 -1.94
N SER A 11 -9.54 -3.91 -3.27
CA SER A 11 -8.42 -4.59 -3.94
C SER A 11 -7.06 -4.02 -3.51
N LEU A 12 -6.92 -2.69 -3.44
CA LEU A 12 -5.71 -2.04 -2.94
C LEU A 12 -5.43 -2.38 -1.47
N GLY A 13 -6.46 -2.40 -0.61
CA GLY A 13 -6.32 -2.81 0.79
C GLY A 13 -5.82 -4.26 0.94
N ILE A 14 -6.41 -5.18 0.18
CA ILE A 14 -6.00 -6.60 0.16
C ILE A 14 -4.56 -6.73 -0.34
N LEU A 15 -4.19 -6.01 -1.40
CA LEU A 15 -2.85 -6.04 -1.97
C LEU A 15 -1.78 -5.62 -0.95
N LEU A 16 -2.03 -4.56 -0.18
CA LEU A 16 -1.11 -4.05 0.83
C LEU A 16 -1.05 -4.92 2.09
N ALA A 17 -2.11 -5.66 2.37
CA ALA A 17 -2.18 -6.61 3.48
C ALA A 17 -1.59 -7.99 3.16
N THR A 18 -1.42 -8.33 1.89
CA THR A 18 -0.95 -9.65 1.46
C THR A 18 0.57 -9.64 1.29
N ARG A 19 1.27 -10.61 1.88
CA ARG A 19 2.71 -10.80 1.64
C ARG A 19 2.92 -11.59 0.34
N PRO A 20 3.90 -11.22 -0.51
CA PRO A 20 4.27 -12.03 -1.66
C PRO A 20 4.55 -13.47 -1.25
N GLY A 21 3.99 -14.43 -1.98
CA GLY A 21 4.07 -15.86 -1.67
C GLY A 21 2.92 -16.44 -0.85
N GLU A 22 2.09 -15.63 -0.18
CA GLU A 22 0.91 -16.14 0.56
C GLU A 22 -0.13 -16.77 -0.36
N ARG A 23 -0.26 -16.25 -1.58
CA ARG A 23 -1.13 -16.82 -2.61
C ARG A 23 -0.36 -17.80 -3.46
N ILE A 24 -0.56 -19.10 -3.22
CA ILE A 24 0.11 -20.20 -3.95
C ILE A 24 -0.02 -20.04 -5.48
N MET A 25 -1.21 -19.69 -5.96
CA MET A 25 -1.49 -19.51 -7.39
C MET A 25 -1.01 -18.16 -7.95
N HIS A 26 -0.66 -17.20 -7.08
CA HIS A 26 -0.24 -15.85 -7.45
C HIS A 26 0.92 -15.39 -6.55
N PRO A 27 2.11 -16.01 -6.65
CA PRO A 27 3.22 -15.75 -5.72
C PRO A 27 3.74 -14.31 -5.77
N LEU A 28 3.55 -13.61 -6.89
CA LEU A 28 3.95 -12.20 -7.06
C LEU A 28 2.89 -11.21 -6.55
N TYR A 29 1.71 -11.67 -6.15
CA TYR A 29 0.66 -10.81 -5.60
C TYR A 29 1.00 -10.46 -4.15
N GLY A 30 0.93 -9.18 -3.82
CA GLY A 30 1.19 -8.66 -2.48
C GLY A 30 2.18 -7.50 -2.47
N CYS A 31 2.37 -6.93 -1.29
CA CYS A 31 3.35 -5.90 -1.00
C CYS A 31 4.13 -6.28 0.26
N ASN A 32 5.45 -6.43 0.16
CA ASN A 32 6.27 -6.82 1.30
C ASN A 32 6.64 -5.60 2.15
N LEU A 33 5.66 -4.99 2.82
CA LEU A 33 5.90 -3.86 3.71
C LEU A 33 6.63 -4.28 4.99
N HIS A 34 6.39 -5.51 5.48
CA HIS A 34 6.95 -6.01 6.73
C HIS A 34 8.48 -6.15 6.74
N ALA A 35 9.12 -6.38 5.57
CA ALA A 35 10.58 -6.45 5.50
C ALA A 35 11.27 -5.10 5.71
N LEU A 36 10.54 -3.98 5.61
CA LEU A 36 11.12 -2.63 5.56
C LEU A 36 11.04 -1.89 6.91
N VAL A 37 10.32 -2.40 7.90
CA VAL A 37 10.00 -1.65 9.14
C VAL A 37 10.85 -2.09 10.36
N PHE A 38 11.86 -2.92 10.14
CA PHE A 38 12.79 -3.36 11.19
C PHE A 38 13.90 -2.34 11.49
N GLU A 39 14.17 -1.40 10.60
CA GLU A 39 15.11 -0.31 10.83
C GLU A 39 14.35 0.96 11.21
N HIS A 40 14.94 1.81 12.07
CA HIS A 40 14.38 3.12 12.41
C HIS A 40 13.86 3.81 11.14
N VAL A 41 12.64 4.36 11.18
CA VAL A 41 12.02 5.00 10.00
C VAL A 41 12.88 6.17 9.54
N SER A 42 13.78 5.87 8.60
CA SER A 42 14.66 6.81 7.94
C SER A 42 14.06 7.21 6.60
N GLU A 43 14.57 8.28 6.00
CA GLU A 43 14.14 8.69 4.66
C GLU A 43 14.38 7.60 3.60
N SER A 44 15.39 6.74 3.79
CA SER A 44 15.66 5.61 2.88
C SER A 44 14.54 4.57 2.99
N VAL A 45 14.15 4.17 4.20
CA VAL A 45 13.05 3.22 4.45
C VAL A 45 11.73 3.75 3.86
N VAL A 46 11.43 5.05 4.06
CA VAL A 46 10.24 5.68 3.48
C VAL A 46 10.26 5.60 1.94
N THR A 47 11.43 5.78 1.34
CA THR A 47 11.60 5.69 -0.11
C THR A 47 11.41 4.25 -0.60
N GLU A 48 11.95 3.27 0.11
CA GLU A 48 11.76 1.85 -0.21
C GLU A 48 10.30 1.42 -0.10
N ILE A 49 9.60 1.82 0.97
CA ILE A 49 8.17 1.58 1.15
C ILE A 49 7.39 2.15 -0.03
N ARG A 50 7.67 3.41 -0.41
CA ARG A 50 7.05 4.05 -1.57
C ARG A 50 7.28 3.23 -2.84
N GLN A 51 8.51 2.81 -3.12
CA GLN A 51 8.82 2.05 -4.34
C GLN A 51 8.13 0.68 -4.33
N ALA A 52 8.11 -0.02 -3.20
CA ALA A 52 7.45 -1.31 -3.06
C ALA A 52 5.95 -1.21 -3.35
N ILE A 53 5.29 -0.16 -2.84
CA ILE A 53 3.86 0.09 -3.08
C ILE A 53 3.61 0.41 -4.54
N LEU A 54 4.40 1.31 -5.15
CA LEU A 54 4.27 1.67 -6.55
C LEU A 54 4.38 0.44 -7.47
N GLN A 55 5.38 -0.41 -7.23
CA GLN A 55 5.58 -1.63 -8.02
C GLN A 55 4.48 -2.66 -7.81
N ALA A 56 4.01 -2.84 -6.56
CA ALA A 56 2.92 -3.76 -6.26
C ALA A 56 1.62 -3.31 -6.97
N ILE A 57 1.26 -2.04 -6.85
CA ILE A 57 0.04 -1.50 -7.48
C ILE A 57 0.14 -1.56 -9.00
N ALA A 58 1.27 -1.16 -9.59
CA ALA A 58 1.46 -1.22 -11.04
C ALA A 58 1.32 -2.64 -11.61
N ARG A 59 1.72 -3.67 -10.83
CA ARG A 59 1.62 -5.08 -11.23
C ARG A 59 0.24 -5.68 -11.00
N CYS A 60 -0.40 -5.33 -9.89
CA CYS A 60 -1.58 -6.04 -9.40
C CYS A 60 -2.90 -5.28 -9.61
N GLU A 61 -2.86 -3.97 -9.84
CA GLU A 61 -4.05 -3.14 -9.97
C GLU A 61 -3.96 -2.17 -11.17
N PRO A 62 -4.11 -2.67 -12.42
CA PRO A 62 -3.94 -1.87 -13.63
C PRO A 62 -5.04 -0.81 -13.83
N ARG A 63 -6.15 -0.90 -13.07
CA ARG A 63 -7.27 0.05 -13.17
C ARG A 63 -6.92 1.43 -12.63
N VAL A 64 -5.84 1.56 -11.87
CA VAL A 64 -5.42 2.83 -11.27
C VAL A 64 -4.05 3.28 -11.75
N GLU A 65 -3.80 4.57 -11.61
CA GLU A 65 -2.50 5.20 -11.76
C GLU A 65 -2.17 5.91 -10.45
N VAL A 66 -1.06 5.54 -9.82
CA VAL A 66 -0.64 6.15 -8.55
C VAL A 66 0.01 7.50 -8.83
N GLU A 67 -0.50 8.55 -8.21
CA GLU A 67 0.05 9.90 -8.33
C GLU A 67 1.00 10.23 -7.18
N ARG A 68 0.71 9.73 -5.98
CA ARG A 68 1.49 10.00 -4.77
C ARG A 68 1.37 8.86 -3.77
N VAL A 69 2.48 8.54 -3.12
CA VAL A 69 2.52 7.71 -1.91
C VAL A 69 3.30 8.46 -0.84
N ALA A 70 2.66 8.67 0.31
CA ALA A 70 3.24 9.35 1.46
C ALA A 70 3.10 8.46 2.70
N VAL A 71 4.22 8.29 3.40
CA VAL A 71 4.25 7.69 4.73
C VAL A 71 4.08 8.83 5.71
N LEU A 72 3.01 8.79 6.50
CA LEU A 72 2.69 9.83 7.47
C LEU A 72 3.24 9.43 8.84
N PRO A 73 3.65 10.40 9.68
CA PRO A 73 3.92 10.13 11.08
C PRO A 73 2.63 9.61 11.73
N GLY A 74 2.69 8.42 12.32
CA GLY A 74 1.59 7.86 13.09
C GLY A 74 1.47 8.56 14.45
N PRO A 75 0.32 8.46 15.12
CA PRO A 75 0.22 8.89 16.51
C PRO A 75 1.24 8.07 17.32
N ASP A 76 2.17 8.77 17.97
CA ASP A 76 3.46 8.31 18.52
C ASP A 76 3.40 7.12 19.53
N ALA A 77 2.23 6.53 19.78
CA ALA A 77 1.99 5.58 20.86
C ALA A 77 1.58 4.15 20.42
N HIS A 78 1.29 3.87 19.14
CA HIS A 78 0.59 2.62 18.77
C HIS A 78 1.27 1.73 17.72
N GLY A 79 2.47 2.07 17.23
CA GLY A 79 3.13 1.25 16.20
C GLY A 79 2.33 1.15 14.91
N VAL A 80 1.56 2.20 14.58
CA VAL A 80 0.81 2.29 13.31
C VAL A 80 1.48 3.34 12.44
N LEU A 81 1.77 2.99 11.20
CA LEU A 81 2.33 3.85 10.18
C LEU A 81 1.27 4.10 9.10
N PRO A 82 0.57 5.25 9.12
CA PRO A 82 -0.43 5.54 8.10
C PRO A 82 0.24 5.80 6.76
N ILE A 83 -0.19 5.08 5.73
CA ILE A 83 0.30 5.23 4.36
C ILE A 83 -0.81 5.82 3.50
N GLU A 84 -0.62 7.05 3.06
CA GLU A 84 -1.52 7.72 2.11
C GLU A 84 -1.12 7.37 0.67
N ILE A 85 -2.09 6.92 -0.11
CA ILE A 85 -1.95 6.64 -1.53
C ILE A 85 -2.99 7.48 -2.27
N VAL A 86 -2.52 8.40 -3.10
CA VAL A 86 -3.36 9.18 -4.02
C VAL A 86 -3.23 8.55 -5.39
N TYR A 87 -4.37 8.25 -6.00
CA TYR A 87 -4.43 7.57 -7.28
C TYR A 87 -5.58 8.08 -8.13
N ARG A 88 -5.47 7.84 -9.42
CA ARG A 88 -6.48 8.15 -10.43
C ARG A 88 -7.01 6.87 -11.03
N ILE A 89 -8.33 6.74 -11.07
CA ILE A 89 -9.00 5.61 -11.70
C ILE A 89 -8.99 5.87 -13.22
N ARG A 90 -8.39 4.97 -14.00
CA ARG A 90 -8.18 5.17 -15.44
C ARG A 90 -9.50 5.29 -16.21
N ALA A 91 -10.50 4.50 -15.84
CA ALA A 91 -11.77 4.41 -16.55
C ALA A 91 -12.62 5.69 -16.41
N THR A 92 -12.63 6.31 -15.23
CA THR A 92 -13.47 7.48 -14.93
C THR A 92 -12.69 8.78 -14.89
N ASN A 93 -11.35 8.70 -14.96
CA ASN A 93 -10.43 9.81 -14.74
C ASN A 93 -10.64 10.51 -13.37
N THR A 94 -11.23 9.80 -12.41
CA THR A 94 -11.54 10.32 -11.08
C THR A 94 -10.33 10.15 -10.16
N ARG A 95 -10.02 11.20 -9.41
CA ARG A 95 -8.98 11.19 -8.39
C ARG A 95 -9.56 10.71 -7.06
N ALA A 96 -8.87 9.80 -6.40
CA ALA A 96 -9.24 9.25 -5.11
C ALA A 96 -8.01 9.09 -4.21
N ASN A 97 -8.25 8.84 -2.92
CA ASN A 97 -7.21 8.51 -1.97
C ASN A 97 -7.59 7.28 -1.14
N LEU A 98 -6.55 6.62 -0.62
CA LEU A 98 -6.63 5.53 0.34
C LEU A 98 -5.61 5.81 1.45
N VAL A 99 -6.04 5.75 2.70
CA VAL A 99 -5.14 5.74 3.86
C VAL A 99 -5.11 4.31 4.39
N TYR A 100 -3.97 3.65 4.24
CA TYR A 100 -3.75 2.29 4.70
C TYR A 100 -3.03 2.31 6.06
N PRO A 101 -3.64 1.78 7.14
CA PRO A 101 -3.00 1.71 8.45
C PRO A 101 -2.06 0.49 8.49
N PHE A 102 -0.76 0.71 8.28
CA PHE A 102 0.22 -0.36 8.42
C PHE A 102 0.58 -0.57 9.90
N HIS A 103 0.32 -1.76 10.43
CA HIS A 103 0.70 -2.11 11.79
C HIS A 103 2.11 -2.68 11.82
N VAL A 104 2.98 -2.01 12.57
CA VAL A 104 4.33 -2.47 12.85
C VAL A 104 4.25 -3.48 13.99
N GLU A 105 4.25 -4.77 13.67
CA GLU A 105 4.40 -5.81 14.69
C GLU A 105 5.82 -5.71 15.25
N ALA A 106 5.96 -5.34 16.52
CA ALA A 106 7.20 -5.54 17.24
C ALA A 106 7.45 -7.05 17.30
N ALA A 107 8.49 -7.53 16.62
CA ALA A 107 8.97 -8.90 16.82
C ALA A 107 9.20 -9.09 18.32
N SER A 108 8.43 -9.99 18.91
CA SER A 108 8.54 -10.40 20.31
C SER A 108 9.76 -11.30 20.51
#